data_AF-A0A2V6ZS23-F1
#
_entry.id   AF-A0A2V6ZS23-F1
#
_cell.length_a   1.000
_cell.length_b   1.000
_cell.length_c   1.000
_cell.angle_alpha   90.00
_cell.angle_beta   90.00
_cell.angle_gamma   90.00
#
_symmetry.space_group_name_H-M   'P 1'
#
loop_
_entity.id
_entity.type
_entity.pdbx_description
1 polymer ?
#
loop_
_entity_poly.entity_id
_entity_poly.type
_entity_poly.pdbx_seq_one_letter_code
_entity_poly.pdbx_strand_id
1 'polypeptide(L)'
;MRATLIFHDLRRSAVRNLVAAGVDQSVAMRVTGHQTISVFQRYRIVSDNDVRAALEWTQAGARARLMARRRTGRGTIRGTKVRSW
;
A
#
# COMPACT_ATOMS: atom_id res chain seq x y z
N MET A 1 -25.16 28.10 7.79
CA MET A 1 -24.48 27.16 8.71
C MET A 1 -22.99 27.43 8.64
N ARG A 2 -22.39 28.06 9.67
CA ARG A 2 -20.95 28.28 9.71
C ARG A 2 -20.31 26.94 10.09
N ALA A 3 -19.63 26.30 9.14
CA ALA A 3 -18.82 25.12 9.42
C ALA A 3 -17.58 25.58 10.19
N THR A 4 -17.69 25.59 11.52
CA THR A 4 -16.53 25.74 12.40
C THR A 4 -15.70 24.47 12.23
N LEU A 5 -14.76 24.48 11.28
CA LEU A 5 -13.68 23.50 11.21
C LEU A 5 -12.89 23.67 12.50
N ILE A 6 -13.26 22.90 13.52
CA ILE A 6 -12.53 22.87 14.77
C ILE A 6 -11.15 22.33 14.41
N PHE A 7 -10.09 23.11 14.67
CA PHE A 7 -8.69 22.73 14.37
C PHE A 7 -8.32 21.34 14.95
N HIS A 8 -9.11 20.80 15.88
CA HIS A 8 -9.03 19.45 16.43
C HIS A 8 -9.39 18.31 15.44
N ASP A 9 -10.24 18.53 14.42
CA ASP A 9 -10.64 17.47 13.46
C ASP A 9 -9.66 17.28 12.29
N LEU A 10 -8.76 18.25 12.09
CA LEU A 10 -7.79 18.23 10.99
C LEU A 10 -6.73 17.15 11.20
N ARG A 11 -6.41 16.79 12.44
CA ARG A 11 -5.39 15.78 12.75
C ARG A 11 -5.83 14.38 12.32
N ARG A 12 -7.09 14.02 12.56
CA ARG A 12 -7.68 12.74 12.10
C ARG A 12 -7.73 12.70 10.58
N SER A 13 -8.21 13.79 9.97
CA SER A 13 -8.33 13.91 8.52
C SER A 13 -6.96 13.85 7.83
N ALA A 14 -5.94 14.50 8.37
CA ALA A 14 -4.57 14.44 7.86
C ALA A 14 -3.98 13.03 7.91
N VAL A 15 -4.11 12.33 9.05
CA VAL A 15 -3.64 10.94 9.17
C VAL A 15 -4.35 10.04 8.16
N ARG A 16 -5.68 10.16 8.02
CA ARG A 16 -6.45 9.37 7.05
C ARG A 16 -6.05 9.65 5.61
N ASN A 17 -5.93 10.92 5.24
CA ASN A 17 -5.61 11.32 3.87
C ASN A 17 -4.21 10.86 3.45
N LEU A 18 -3.22 10.99 4.34
CA LEU A 18 -1.85 10.53 4.08
C LEU A 18 -1.81 9.00 3.89
N VAL A 19 -2.49 8.25 4.75
CA VAL A 19 -2.54 6.79 4.65
C VAL A 19 -3.27 6.33 3.39
N ALA A 20 -4.40 6.96 3.06
CA ALA A 20 -5.16 6.67 1.84
C ALA A 20 -4.36 6.99 0.57
N ALA A 21 -3.51 8.02 0.61
CA ALA A 21 -2.57 8.33 -0.45
C ALA A 21 -1.37 7.35 -0.53
N GLY A 22 -1.31 6.35 0.34
CA GLY A 22 -0.24 5.36 0.36
C GLY A 22 1.07 5.85 0.99
N VAL A 23 1.04 6.96 1.74
CA VAL A 23 2.23 7.47 2.44
C VAL A 23 2.61 6.50 3.55
N ASP A 24 3.91 6.18 3.63
CA ASP A 24 4.45 5.33 4.68
C ASP A 24 4.16 5.89 6.07
N GLN A 25 3.95 5.00 7.04
CA GLN A 25 3.62 5.39 8.41
C GLN A 25 4.68 6.31 9.03
N SER A 26 5.97 6.04 8.83
CA SER A 26 7.05 6.84 9.41
C SER A 26 7.06 8.28 8.88
N VAL A 27 6.80 8.42 7.57
CA VAL A 27 6.67 9.72 6.91
C VAL A 27 5.40 10.43 7.37
N ALA A 28 4.27 9.73 7.41
CA ALA A 28 3.00 10.29 7.87
C ALA A 28 3.09 10.77 9.33
N MET A 29 3.76 10.02 10.21
CA MET A 29 4.02 10.42 11.60
C MET A 29 4.85 11.69 11.68
N ARG A 30 5.90 11.81 10.86
CA ARG A 30 6.77 13.00 10.81
C ARG A 30 6.02 14.23 10.30
N VAL A 31 5.18 14.08 9.26
CA VAL A 31 4.33 15.17 8.73
C VAL A 31 3.30 15.63 9.77
N THR A 32 2.70 14.70 10.51
CA THR A 32 1.63 14.99 11.47
C THR A 32 2.13 15.30 12.88
N GLY A 33 3.44 15.27 13.12
CA GLY A 33 4.05 15.55 14.43
C GLY A 33 3.83 14.47 15.49
N HIS A 34 3.54 13.23 15.10
CA HIS A 34 3.37 12.12 16.04
C HIS A 34 4.71 11.54 16.46
N GLN A 35 5.04 11.68 17.75
CA GLN A 35 6.28 11.13 18.31
C GLN A 35 6.21 9.63 18.57
N THR A 36 5.03 9.10 18.92
CA THR A 36 4.84 7.68 19.22
C THR A 36 3.79 7.04 18.34
N ILE A 37 3.96 5.75 18.09
CA ILE A 37 3.03 4.94 17.29
C ILE A 37 1.66 4.90 17.95
N SER A 38 1.59 4.80 19.29
CA SER A 38 0.32 4.73 20.02
C SER A 38 -0.55 5.97 19.80
N VAL A 39 0.06 7.16 19.75
CA VAL A 39 -0.68 8.41 19.48
C VAL A 39 -1.16 8.41 18.03
N PHE A 40 -0.34 7.96 17.07
CA PHE A 40 -0.73 7.86 15.66
C PHE A 40 -1.92 6.90 15.46
N GLN A 41 -1.87 5.73 16.09
CA GLN A 41 -2.93 4.72 15.98
C GLN A 41 -4.28 5.20 16.53
N ARG A 42 -4.30 6.08 17.54
CA ARG A 42 -5.57 6.69 18.03
C ARG A 42 -6.31 7.48 16.97
N TYR A 43 -5.59 8.10 16.03
CA TYR A 43 -6.18 8.89 14.95
C TYR A 43 -6.33 8.12 13.64
N ARG A 44 -5.56 7.03 13.45
CA ARG A 44 -5.69 6.11 12.32
C ARG A 44 -6.84 5.13 12.56
N ILE A 45 -8.07 5.58 12.29
CA ILE A 45 -9.22 4.69 12.27
C ILE A 45 -9.19 3.89 10.96
N VAL A 46 -9.12 2.57 11.07
CA VAL A 46 -9.23 1.63 9.94
C VAL A 46 -10.71 1.24 9.78
N SER A 47 -11.24 1.29 8.56
CA SER A 47 -12.60 0.85 8.23
C SER A 47 -12.61 -0.52 7.55
N ASP A 48 -13.75 -1.20 7.56
CA ASP A 48 -13.92 -2.48 6.84
C ASP A 48 -13.64 -2.35 5.34
N ASN A 49 -13.90 -1.17 4.76
CA ASN A 49 -13.57 -0.89 3.37
C ASN A 49 -12.05 -0.87 3.13
N ASP A 50 -11.28 -0.32 4.07
CA ASP A 50 -9.81 -0.30 3.98
C ASP A 50 -9.25 -1.73 4.02
N VAL A 51 -9.82 -2.59 4.88
CA VAL A 51 -9.44 -4.01 4.97
C VAL A 51 -9.77 -4.75 3.67
N ARG A 52 -10.97 -4.55 3.13
CA ARG A 52 -11.38 -5.17 1.86
C ARG A 52 -10.50 -4.74 0.70
N ALA A 53 -10.24 -3.44 0.57
CA ALA A 53 -9.36 -2.90 -0.46
C ALA A 53 -7.94 -3.49 -0.37
N ALA A 54 -7.40 -3.62 0.85
CA ALA A 54 -6.09 -4.23 1.07
C ALA A 54 -6.04 -5.71 0.60
N LEU A 55 -7.10 -6.48 0.86
CA LEU A 55 -7.23 -7.86 0.39
C LEU A 55 -7.32 -7.93 -1.14
N GLU A 56 -8.14 -7.09 -1.76
CA GLU A 56 -8.30 -7.03 -3.21
C GLU A 56 -7.00 -6.68 -3.92
N TRP A 57 -6.26 -5.67 -3.43
CA TRP A 57 -4.94 -5.30 -3.97
C TRP A 57 -3.92 -6.43 -3.84
N THR A 58 -3.90 -7.10 -2.69
CA THR A 58 -3.00 -8.24 -2.46
C THR A 58 -3.28 -9.38 -3.44
N GLN A 59 -4.55 -9.72 -3.64
CA GLN A 59 -4.96 -10.75 -4.59
C GLN A 59 -4.62 -10.36 -6.04
N ALA A 60 -4.89 -9.12 -6.44
CA ALA A 60 -4.56 -8.62 -7.77
C ALA A 60 -3.05 -8.69 -8.04
N GLY A 61 -2.22 -8.25 -7.09
CA GLY A 61 -0.76 -8.34 -7.18
C GLY A 61 -0.25 -9.78 -7.27
N ALA A 62 -0.81 -10.70 -6.47
CA ALA A 62 -0.46 -12.12 -6.54
C ALA A 62 -0.79 -12.74 -7.90
N ARG A 63 -1.98 -12.45 -8.45
CA ARG A 63 -2.40 -12.89 -9.79
C ARG A 63 -1.46 -12.35 -10.86
N ALA A 64 -1.09 -11.07 -10.80
CA ALA A 64 -0.16 -10.47 -11.75
C ALA A 64 1.21 -11.16 -11.75
N ARG A 65 1.76 -11.47 -10.55
CA ARG A 65 3.04 -12.21 -10.41
C ARG A 65 2.95 -13.61 -11.01
N LEU A 66 1.85 -14.33 -10.77
CA LEU A 66 1.63 -15.65 -11.35
C LEU A 66 1.56 -15.59 -12.88
N MET A 67 0.83 -14.62 -13.44
CA MET A 67 0.73 -14.44 -14.89
C MET A 67 2.06 -14.05 -15.52
N ALA A 68 2.83 -13.17 -14.89
CA ALA A 68 4.18 -12.83 -15.33
C ALA A 68 5.08 -14.09 -15.38
N ARG A 69 5.09 -14.91 -14.32
CA ARG A 69 5.87 -16.16 -14.25
C ARG A 69 5.46 -17.19 -15.31
N ARG A 70 4.17 -17.28 -15.64
CA ARG A 70 3.67 -18.16 -16.72
C ARG A 70 4.11 -17.69 -18.11
N ARG A 71 4.31 -16.38 -18.32
CA ARG A 71 4.80 -15.82 -19.58
C ARG A 71 6.29 -16.08 -19.78
N THR A 72 7.11 -15.95 -18.75
CA THR A 72 8.56 -16.21 -18.82
C THR A 72 8.89 -17.69 -19.06
N GLY A 73 8.06 -18.61 -18.57
CA GLY A 73 8.27 -20.06 -18.76
C GLY A 73 7.92 -20.63 -20.13
N ARG A 74 7.36 -19.83 -21.07
CA ARG A 74 6.83 -20.34 -22.35
C ARG A 74 7.80 -20.22 -23.55
N GLY A 75 9.05 -19.77 -23.36
CA GLY A 75 9.96 -19.73 -24.52
C GLY A 75 11.42 -19.50 -24.20
N THR A 76 12.18 -20.57 -23.99
CA THR A 76 13.54 -20.73 -24.58
C THR A 76 14.01 -22.19 -24.46
N ILE A 77 13.68 -23.01 -25.47
CA ILE A 77 14.52 -24.12 -25.90
C ILE A 77 14.94 -23.82 -27.33
N ARG A 78 15.85 -22.86 -27.50
CA ARG A 78 16.58 -22.69 -28.77
C ARG A 78 18.03 -23.13 -28.55
N GLY A 79 18.27 -24.37 -28.97
CA GLY A 79 19.54 -24.83 -29.54
C GLY A 79 20.78 -24.76 -28.65
N THR A 80 20.96 -25.76 -27.79
CA THR A 80 22.30 -26.11 -27.29
C THR A 80 23.08 -26.76 -28.45
N LYS A 81 23.95 -26.00 -29.12
CA LYS A 81 24.91 -26.58 -30.07
C LYS A 81 26.00 -27.29 -29.26
N VAL A 82 25.89 -28.61 -29.15
CA VAL A 82 26.98 -29.48 -28.67
C VAL A 82 28.14 -29.37 -29.66
N ARG A 83 29.27 -28.81 -29.22
CA ARG A 83 30.53 -28.88 -29.94
C ARG A 83 31.20 -30.21 -29.57
N SER A 84 31.36 -31.08 -30.56
CA SER A 84 32.23 -32.25 -30.50
C SER A 84 33.67 -31.82 -30.83
N TRP A 85 34.61 -32.18 -29.96
CA TRP A 85 35.99 -32.47 -30.34
C TRP A 85 36.15 -33.99 -30.34
#